data_AF-A0A3L8SBZ4-F1
#
_entry.id   AF-A0A3L8SBZ4-F1
#
_cell.length_a   1.000
_cell.length_b   1.000
_cell.length_c   1.000
_cell.angle_alpha   90.00
_cell.angle_beta   90.00
_cell.angle_gamma   90.00
#
_symmetry.space_group_name_H-M   'P 1'
#
loop_
_entity.id
_entity.type
_entity.pdbx_description
1 polymer ?
#
loop_
_entity_poly.entity_id
_entity_poly.type
_entity_poly.pdbx_seq_one_letter_code
_entity_poly.pdbx_strand_id
1 'polypeptide(L)'
;MIFGELPVNIPSIWSSDHALAWHLEKDFRNDSNAWATAKCFEWDRKEELLPNFMEEIIDCPCTLAQARADTGRFHTDYGCDIEKGSVCTYHPGAVHCVRAIQASPKYGAGQQCCYGPTGTQILTHDSTGGSTPDRGHDWGSPPFLKPPRIPGFSHWLYDVISFYYCCLWADNCDFYMKRRPSSDCRTYRPPRAASAFGDPHFLTFDGLNFTFNGLGEYTLVESDLTSLRVQGRTQQAHFSNGTGAQGTGLSAVAMQENNSDVIEVRYSEDLHLEVLLNQRVLSFSEQTWMDLKGLFLYSTPDQNITVMFSSGSGVEIRGSGGFLTLTILLPEKFMNHTWGLFGVMNGNPEDDYTFKNKTTMSVHASPQQVFEFGASWAIENGTSLFTYDTEFLLDSFFYGDKHNASFLPVFSPHEDPADPLLEEMDSHCGSDLFCRFDVLTTRSLQVGMISCGWLDHPSNGRKNATNYLLGSTINFTCNEGYELTGSQERTCQVSGAWSGDTPQCSPVTGR
;
A
#
# COMPACT_ATOMS: atom_id res chain seq x y z
N MET A 1 -29.43 11.47 -25.81
CA MET A 1 -30.52 11.11 -24.89
C MET A 1 -30.95 12.37 -24.14
N ILE A 2 -32.24 12.45 -23.84
CA ILE A 2 -32.93 13.61 -23.25
C ILE A 2 -32.52 13.74 -21.78
N PHE A 3 -32.03 14.90 -21.37
CA PHE A 3 -31.74 15.22 -19.97
C PHE A 3 -33.05 15.59 -19.26
N GLY A 4 -33.59 14.64 -18.48
CA GLY A 4 -34.56 14.89 -17.43
C GLY A 4 -33.89 14.63 -16.07
N GLU A 5 -34.25 15.43 -15.07
CA GLU A 5 -33.77 15.29 -13.69
C GLU A 5 -33.90 13.83 -13.20
N LEU A 6 -32.77 13.18 -12.92
CA LEU A 6 -32.73 11.83 -12.37
C LEU A 6 -32.55 11.88 -10.84
N PRO A 7 -33.21 10.97 -10.09
CA PRO A 7 -33.09 10.88 -8.63
C PRO A 7 -31.68 10.43 -8.20
N VAL A 8 -31.29 10.84 -6.98
CA VAL A 8 -29.93 10.80 -6.39
C VAL A 8 -29.40 9.38 -6.08
N ASN A 9 -29.98 8.33 -6.65
CA ASN A 9 -29.42 6.97 -6.54
C ASN A 9 -29.75 6.20 -7.82
N ILE A 10 -28.84 6.22 -8.79
CA ILE A 10 -28.85 5.29 -9.90
C ILE A 10 -27.94 4.13 -9.48
N PRO A 11 -28.44 2.89 -9.38
CA PRO A 11 -27.57 1.73 -9.27
C PRO A 11 -26.75 1.67 -10.56
N SER A 12 -25.46 2.01 -10.48
CA SER A 12 -24.54 1.88 -11.59
C SER A 12 -24.32 0.40 -11.85
N ILE A 13 -24.89 -0.12 -12.94
CA ILE A 13 -24.54 -1.43 -13.46
C ILE A 13 -23.17 -1.30 -14.12
N TRP A 14 -22.17 -1.93 -13.54
CA TRP A 14 -20.86 -2.11 -14.16
C TRP A 14 -21.01 -3.12 -15.30
N SER A 15 -20.90 -2.68 -16.55
CA SER A 15 -20.70 -3.57 -17.69
C SER A 15 -19.29 -3.36 -18.23
N SER A 16 -18.60 -4.43 -18.59
CA SER A 16 -17.37 -4.30 -19.38
C SER A 16 -17.72 -3.67 -20.73
N ASP A 17 -17.12 -2.53 -21.04
CA ASP A 17 -17.36 -1.82 -22.29
C ASP A 17 -16.81 -2.63 -23.46
N HIS A 18 -17.68 -2.96 -24.41
CA HIS A 18 -17.30 -3.66 -25.65
C HIS A 18 -17.48 -2.73 -26.84
N ALA A 19 -16.41 -2.52 -27.61
CA ALA A 19 -16.49 -1.88 -28.92
C ALA A 19 -17.21 -2.82 -29.92
N LEU A 20 -18.54 -2.82 -29.90
CA LEU A 20 -19.35 -3.69 -30.74
C LEU A 20 -19.45 -3.14 -32.18
N ALA A 21 -18.67 -3.73 -33.07
CA ALA A 21 -18.58 -3.30 -34.48
C ALA A 21 -19.89 -3.48 -35.29
N TRP A 22 -20.82 -4.33 -34.84
CA TRP A 22 -22.01 -4.68 -35.63
C TRP A 22 -23.04 -3.53 -35.76
N HIS A 23 -22.97 -2.50 -34.92
CA HIS A 23 -23.84 -1.31 -34.99
C HIS A 23 -23.25 -0.16 -35.84
N LEU A 24 -22.02 -0.29 -36.36
CA LEU A 24 -21.28 0.83 -36.92
C LEU A 24 -21.93 1.39 -38.19
N GLU A 25 -21.84 2.72 -38.31
CA GLU A 25 -22.43 3.56 -39.36
C GLU A 25 -22.12 3.03 -40.77
N LYS A 26 -22.97 3.37 -41.74
CA LYS A 26 -22.77 2.97 -43.14
C LYS A 26 -21.38 3.38 -43.66
N ASP A 27 -20.88 4.52 -43.19
CA ASP A 27 -19.58 5.06 -43.58
C ASP A 27 -18.42 4.18 -43.08
N PHE A 28 -18.50 3.62 -41.86
CA PHE A 28 -17.51 2.65 -41.37
C PHE A 28 -17.48 1.38 -42.22
N ARG A 29 -18.65 0.89 -42.66
CA ARG A 29 -18.73 -0.31 -43.51
C ARG A 29 -18.19 -0.07 -44.92
N ASN A 30 -18.24 1.16 -45.39
CA ASN A 30 -17.70 1.55 -46.70
C ASN A 30 -16.18 1.71 -46.66
N ASP A 31 -15.67 2.44 -45.65
CA ASP A 31 -14.24 2.66 -45.44
C ASP A 31 -13.98 2.87 -43.94
N SER A 32 -13.61 1.79 -43.27
CA SER A 32 -13.38 1.78 -41.82
C SER A 32 -12.21 2.67 -41.40
N ASN A 33 -11.17 2.76 -42.24
CA ASN A 33 -9.98 3.55 -41.94
C ASN A 33 -10.27 5.05 -42.09
N ALA A 34 -10.91 5.46 -43.18
CA ALA A 34 -11.30 6.86 -43.37
C ALA A 34 -12.29 7.34 -42.29
N TRP A 35 -13.24 6.48 -41.91
CA TRP A 35 -14.16 6.79 -40.82
C TRP A 35 -13.43 6.94 -39.47
N ALA A 36 -12.54 6.01 -39.13
CA ALA A 36 -11.77 6.04 -37.89
C ALA A 36 -10.84 7.27 -37.83
N THR A 37 -10.18 7.59 -38.94
CA THR A 37 -9.37 8.80 -39.10
C THR A 37 -10.18 10.06 -38.84
N ALA A 38 -11.40 10.16 -39.39
CA ALA A 38 -12.27 11.30 -39.16
C ALA A 38 -12.67 11.44 -37.68
N LYS A 39 -12.99 10.32 -37.00
CA LYS A 39 -13.30 10.30 -35.57
C LYS A 39 -12.08 10.68 -34.71
N CYS A 40 -10.89 10.19 -35.06
CA CYS A 40 -9.63 10.56 -34.38
C CYS A 40 -9.36 12.07 -34.44
N PHE A 41 -9.48 12.69 -35.62
CA PHE A 41 -9.27 14.13 -35.78
C PHE A 41 -10.37 14.98 -35.16
N GLU A 42 -11.60 14.47 -35.05
CA GLU A 42 -12.65 15.13 -34.27
C GLU A 42 -12.34 15.10 -32.77
N TRP A 43 -11.90 13.97 -32.24
CA TRP A 43 -11.46 13.83 -30.86
C TRP A 43 -10.28 14.75 -30.55
N ASP A 44 -9.22 14.75 -31.37
CA ASP A 44 -8.04 15.60 -31.15
C ASP A 44 -8.37 17.10 -31.06
N ARG A 45 -9.27 17.57 -31.95
CA ARG A 45 -9.77 18.97 -31.92
C ARG A 45 -10.58 19.28 -30.67
N LYS A 46 -11.42 18.34 -30.20
CA LYS A 46 -12.14 18.51 -28.94
C LYS A 46 -11.18 18.56 -27.76
N GLU A 47 -10.11 17.76 -27.84
CA GLU A 47 -9.16 17.62 -26.75
C GLU A 47 -8.26 18.84 -26.57
N GLU A 48 -7.99 19.56 -27.66
CA GLU A 48 -7.32 20.86 -27.64
C GLU A 48 -8.11 21.95 -26.88
N LEU A 49 -9.44 21.82 -26.81
CA LEU A 49 -10.31 22.78 -26.12
C LEU A 49 -10.48 22.48 -24.64
N LEU A 50 -10.05 21.29 -24.18
CA LEU A 50 -10.22 20.87 -22.79
C LEU A 50 -9.01 21.29 -21.94
N PRO A 51 -9.21 21.57 -20.64
CA PRO A 51 -8.12 21.89 -19.73
C PRO A 51 -7.07 20.77 -19.66
N ASN A 52 -5.82 21.18 -19.46
CA ASN A 52 -4.73 20.29 -19.13
C ASN A 52 -4.96 19.69 -17.73
N PHE A 53 -4.86 18.36 -17.64
CA PHE A 53 -5.01 17.59 -16.40
C PHE A 53 -3.70 16.90 -15.95
N MET A 54 -2.66 16.95 -16.78
CA MET A 54 -1.38 16.25 -16.58
C MET A 54 -0.60 16.74 -15.36
N GLU A 55 -0.81 17.99 -14.94
CA GLU A 55 -0.11 18.56 -13.78
C GLU A 55 -0.66 18.05 -12.44
N GLU A 56 -1.83 17.39 -12.42
CA GLU A 56 -2.46 16.89 -11.19
C GLU A 56 -2.38 15.37 -11.00
N ILE A 57 -1.92 14.64 -12.01
CA ILE A 57 -1.77 13.18 -11.92
C ILE A 57 -0.39 12.84 -11.34
N ILE A 58 -0.32 11.72 -10.64
CA ILE A 58 0.92 11.23 -10.05
C ILE A 58 1.85 10.65 -11.13
N ASP A 59 3.16 10.86 -10.99
CA ASP A 59 4.16 10.21 -11.83
C ASP A 59 4.23 8.70 -11.59
N CYS A 60 4.48 7.96 -12.65
CA CYS A 60 4.69 6.52 -12.58
C CYS A 60 5.98 6.13 -11.83
N PRO A 61 5.96 5.00 -11.10
CA PRO A 61 7.16 4.35 -10.61
C PRO A 61 8.10 3.98 -11.77
N CYS A 62 9.41 4.11 -11.57
CA CYS A 62 10.40 3.81 -12.62
C CYS A 62 10.44 2.32 -12.99
N THR A 63 10.13 1.45 -12.03
CA THR A 63 10.21 0.00 -12.21
C THR A 63 8.96 -0.70 -11.70
N LEU A 64 8.69 -1.88 -12.26
CA LEU A 64 7.59 -2.75 -11.82
C LEU A 64 7.71 -3.12 -10.34
N ALA A 65 8.93 -3.31 -9.84
CA ALA A 65 9.18 -3.59 -8.43
C ALA A 65 8.75 -2.42 -7.52
N GLN A 66 9.05 -1.18 -7.92
CA GLN A 66 8.58 0.00 -7.20
C GLN A 66 7.04 0.11 -7.24
N ALA A 67 6.43 -0.14 -8.40
CA ALA A 67 4.99 -0.11 -8.56
C ALA A 67 4.26 -1.11 -7.65
N ARG A 68 4.81 -2.31 -7.48
CA ARG A 68 4.26 -3.34 -6.60
C ARG A 68 4.48 -3.07 -5.11
N ALA A 69 5.52 -2.31 -4.78
CA ALA A 69 5.85 -1.94 -3.41
C ALA A 69 5.05 -0.73 -2.90
N ASP A 70 4.56 0.10 -3.81
CA ASP A 70 3.80 1.33 -3.53
C ASP A 70 2.29 1.10 -3.62
N THR A 71 1.82 0.12 -2.86
CA THR A 71 0.40 -0.27 -2.80
C THR A 71 -0.48 0.83 -2.22
N GLY A 72 0.10 1.81 -1.50
CA GLY A 72 -0.60 3.00 -1.02
C GLY A 72 -1.12 3.93 -2.11
N ARG A 73 -0.51 3.89 -3.31
CA ARG A 73 -0.82 4.80 -4.42
C ARG A 73 -1.17 4.09 -5.72
N PHE A 74 -0.70 2.86 -5.91
CA PHE A 74 -0.91 2.10 -7.14
C PHE A 74 -1.53 0.73 -6.86
N HIS A 75 -2.38 0.28 -7.79
CA HIS A 75 -3.02 -1.02 -7.77
C HIS A 75 -2.88 -1.69 -9.14
N THR A 76 -2.77 -3.03 -9.15
CA THR A 76 -2.66 -3.81 -10.39
C THR A 76 -3.81 -3.53 -11.36
N ASP A 77 -3.47 -3.31 -12.63
CA ASP A 77 -4.45 -3.16 -13.69
C ASP A 77 -5.03 -4.53 -14.08
N TYR A 78 -6.35 -4.66 -14.06
CA TYR A 78 -7.02 -5.93 -14.33
C TYR A 78 -6.96 -6.37 -15.81
N GLY A 79 -6.65 -5.46 -16.74
CA GLY A 79 -6.46 -5.74 -18.16
C GLY A 79 -5.02 -6.10 -18.55
N CYS A 80 -4.05 -5.90 -17.65
CA CYS A 80 -2.64 -6.21 -17.88
C CYS A 80 -1.96 -6.64 -16.58
N ASP A 81 -2.19 -7.90 -16.23
CA ASP A 81 -1.68 -8.55 -15.01
C ASP A 81 -0.89 -9.83 -15.36
N ILE A 82 0.44 -9.78 -15.22
CA ILE A 82 1.35 -10.92 -15.43
C ILE A 82 1.01 -12.13 -14.56
N GLU A 83 0.53 -11.94 -13.32
CA GLU A 83 0.16 -13.06 -12.43
C GLU A 83 -1.02 -13.86 -12.97
N LYS A 84 -1.87 -13.22 -13.79
CA LYS A 84 -3.04 -13.83 -14.41
C LYS A 84 -2.83 -14.21 -15.88
N GLY A 85 -1.59 -14.10 -16.39
CA GLY A 85 -1.25 -14.43 -17.77
C GLY A 85 -1.87 -13.49 -18.81
N SER A 86 -2.13 -12.24 -18.44
CA SER A 86 -2.91 -11.29 -19.25
C SER A 86 -2.21 -10.89 -20.55
N VAL A 87 -3.03 -10.67 -21.60
CA VAL A 87 -2.60 -10.04 -22.86
C VAL A 87 -2.89 -8.55 -22.76
N CYS A 88 -1.83 -7.75 -22.58
CA CYS A 88 -1.88 -6.29 -22.45
C CYS A 88 -2.28 -5.62 -23.77
N THR A 89 -3.55 -5.75 -24.14
CA THR A 89 -4.07 -5.51 -25.50
C THR A 89 -3.88 -4.06 -25.94
N TYR A 90 -4.02 -3.11 -25.02
CA TYR A 90 -3.84 -1.68 -25.28
C TYR A 90 -2.39 -1.21 -25.10
N HIS A 91 -1.52 -2.09 -24.59
CA HIS A 91 -0.13 -1.78 -24.28
C HIS A 91 0.82 -2.83 -24.88
N PRO A 92 0.99 -2.85 -26.23
CA PRO A 92 1.93 -3.76 -26.86
C PRO A 92 3.34 -3.68 -26.25
N GLY A 93 3.88 -4.83 -25.85
CA GLY A 93 5.18 -4.94 -25.21
C GLY A 93 5.16 -4.87 -23.68
N ALA A 94 4.05 -4.44 -23.07
CA ALA A 94 3.86 -4.52 -21.63
C ALA A 94 3.54 -5.96 -21.21
N VAL A 95 3.97 -6.32 -20.00
CA VAL A 95 3.61 -7.58 -19.32
C VAL A 95 2.76 -7.33 -18.08
N HIS A 96 2.85 -6.15 -17.49
CA HIS A 96 2.10 -5.77 -16.31
C HIS A 96 1.88 -4.25 -16.30
N CYS A 97 0.70 -3.81 -15.88
CA CYS A 97 0.41 -2.40 -15.62
C CYS A 97 -0.15 -2.24 -14.21
N VAL A 98 0.03 -1.04 -13.65
CA VAL A 98 -0.66 -0.58 -12.45
C VAL A 98 -1.40 0.71 -12.76
N ARG A 99 -2.41 1.02 -11.97
CA ARG A 99 -3.15 2.28 -12.01
C ARG A 99 -2.96 3.01 -10.70
N ALA A 100 -2.80 4.33 -10.77
CA ALA A 100 -2.99 5.17 -9.61
C ALA A 100 -4.42 4.95 -9.09
N ILE A 101 -4.57 4.82 -7.77
CA ILE A 101 -5.88 4.50 -7.17
C ILE A 101 -6.77 5.74 -7.08
N GLN A 102 -6.13 6.89 -6.86
CA GLN A 102 -6.82 8.14 -6.60
C GLN A 102 -6.85 8.98 -7.87
N ALA A 103 -8.06 9.33 -8.27
CA ALA A 103 -8.29 10.27 -9.36
C ALA A 103 -7.83 11.69 -8.97
N SER A 104 -7.40 12.48 -9.96
CA SER A 104 -6.95 13.84 -9.72
C SER A 104 -8.08 14.71 -9.13
N PRO A 105 -7.80 15.58 -8.15
CA PRO A 105 -8.86 16.25 -7.40
C PRO A 105 -9.75 17.15 -8.27
N LYS A 106 -9.19 17.90 -9.22
CA LYS A 106 -9.95 18.87 -10.03
C LYS A 106 -10.56 18.22 -11.25
N TYR A 107 -9.80 17.35 -11.93
CA TYR A 107 -10.20 16.81 -13.22
C TYR A 107 -10.76 15.39 -13.16
N GLY A 108 -10.57 14.65 -12.07
CA GLY A 108 -10.98 13.25 -12.00
C GLY A 108 -10.19 12.37 -12.97
N ALA A 109 -8.95 12.75 -13.29
CA ALA A 109 -8.07 12.06 -14.21
C ALA A 109 -7.30 10.93 -13.51
N GLY A 110 -6.86 9.92 -14.26
CA GLY A 110 -6.06 8.81 -13.75
C GLY A 110 -4.67 8.73 -14.37
N GLN A 111 -3.86 7.83 -13.83
CA GLN A 111 -2.57 7.46 -14.39
C GLN A 111 -2.48 5.94 -14.46
N GLN A 112 -2.10 5.41 -15.62
CA GLN A 112 -1.76 4.02 -15.82
C GLN A 112 -0.27 3.90 -16.16
N CYS A 113 0.41 2.97 -15.51
CA CYS A 113 1.85 2.76 -15.60
C CYS A 113 2.12 1.34 -16.06
N CYS A 114 2.76 1.18 -17.21
CA CYS A 114 2.97 -0.11 -17.85
C CYS A 114 4.45 -0.46 -17.97
N TYR A 115 4.77 -1.72 -17.74
CA TYR A 115 6.14 -2.23 -17.63
C TYR A 115 6.38 -3.40 -18.58
N GLY A 116 7.56 -3.42 -19.19
CA GLY A 116 8.01 -4.51 -20.04
C GLY A 116 8.54 -5.72 -19.25
N PRO A 117 8.98 -6.80 -19.92
CA PRO A 117 9.47 -8.02 -19.27
C PRO A 117 10.67 -7.81 -18.33
N THR A 118 11.47 -6.77 -18.57
CA THR A 118 12.62 -6.40 -17.72
C THR A 118 12.21 -5.61 -16.48
N GLY A 119 10.93 -5.28 -16.33
CA GLY A 119 10.41 -4.40 -15.28
C GLY A 119 10.65 -2.90 -15.53
N THR A 120 11.17 -2.52 -16.70
CA THR A 120 11.35 -1.12 -17.09
C THR A 120 10.03 -0.51 -17.54
N GLN A 121 9.76 0.74 -17.16
CA GLN A 121 8.60 1.48 -17.62
C GLN A 121 8.64 1.67 -19.16
N ILE A 122 7.51 1.44 -19.82
CA ILE A 122 7.32 1.71 -21.26
C ILE A 122 6.73 3.11 -21.41
N LEU A 123 7.29 3.93 -22.29
CA LEU A 123 6.83 5.29 -22.55
C LEU A 123 6.04 5.36 -23.87
N THR A 124 5.28 6.43 -24.07
CA THR A 124 4.50 6.62 -25.30
C THR A 124 5.34 7.22 -26.43
N HIS A 125 6.53 7.74 -26.10
CA HIS A 125 7.49 8.25 -27.09
C HIS A 125 8.28 7.14 -27.78
N ASP A 126 8.53 6.01 -27.10
CA ASP A 126 9.28 4.87 -27.62
C ASP A 126 8.38 3.70 -28.06
N SER A 127 7.09 3.70 -27.71
CA SER A 127 6.14 2.64 -28.04
C SER A 127 4.70 3.13 -28.18
N THR A 128 3.94 2.46 -29.05
CA THR A 128 2.47 2.62 -29.15
C THR A 128 1.72 2.01 -27.96
N GLY A 129 2.43 1.40 -27.00
CA GLY A 129 1.87 0.73 -25.83
C GLY A 129 2.35 1.26 -24.48
N GLY A 130 2.86 2.49 -24.45
CA GLY A 130 3.40 3.08 -23.23
C GLY A 130 2.38 3.30 -22.11
N SER A 131 2.91 3.70 -20.95
CA SER A 131 2.14 4.18 -19.80
C SER A 131 1.26 5.37 -20.23
N THR A 132 -0.04 5.37 -19.96
CA THR A 132 -0.92 6.46 -20.41
C THR A 132 -1.56 7.18 -19.22
N PRO A 133 -1.58 8.53 -19.25
CA PRO A 133 -2.50 9.27 -18.40
C PRO A 133 -3.93 9.05 -18.92
N ASP A 134 -4.93 9.13 -18.06
CA ASP A 134 -6.33 8.98 -18.44
C ASP A 134 -7.10 10.25 -18.09
N ARG A 135 -7.84 10.84 -19.03
CA ARG A 135 -8.63 12.04 -18.71
C ARG A 135 -9.74 11.70 -17.73
N GLY A 136 -10.35 10.53 -17.87
CA GLY A 136 -11.28 9.98 -16.89
C GLY A 136 -10.62 8.82 -16.17
N HIS A 137 -10.50 8.90 -14.85
CA HIS A 137 -10.07 7.78 -14.05
C HIS A 137 -11.00 6.58 -14.28
N ASP A 138 -10.44 5.38 -14.39
CA ASP A 138 -11.20 4.17 -14.73
C ASP A 138 -12.31 3.86 -13.71
N TRP A 139 -12.00 4.00 -12.42
CA TRP A 139 -13.01 3.90 -11.34
C TRP A 139 -13.82 5.18 -11.11
N GLY A 140 -13.62 6.20 -11.94
CA GLY A 140 -14.27 7.51 -11.81
C GLY A 140 -13.72 8.32 -10.64
N SER A 141 -14.44 9.39 -10.28
CA SER A 141 -14.10 10.22 -9.13
C SER A 141 -15.36 10.93 -8.59
N PRO A 142 -15.67 10.87 -7.28
CA PRO A 142 -16.81 11.59 -6.75
C PRO A 142 -16.75 13.11 -7.03
N PRO A 143 -17.88 13.80 -7.26
CA PRO A 143 -19.22 13.25 -7.45
C PRO A 143 -19.40 12.73 -8.89
N PHE A 144 -19.96 11.52 -9.03
CA PHE A 144 -20.13 10.78 -10.29
C PHE A 144 -21.24 11.31 -11.21
N LEU A 145 -21.42 12.63 -11.28
CA LEU A 145 -22.58 13.26 -11.92
C LEU A 145 -22.43 13.46 -13.43
N LYS A 146 -21.21 13.71 -13.92
CA LYS A 146 -20.94 13.98 -15.34
C LYS A 146 -19.50 13.61 -15.72
N PRO A 147 -19.23 13.31 -17.00
CA PRO A 147 -17.86 13.12 -17.46
C PRO A 147 -17.00 14.36 -17.17
N PRO A 148 -15.71 14.21 -16.84
CA PRO A 148 -14.92 12.97 -16.88
C PRO A 148 -14.95 12.12 -15.59
N ARG A 149 -15.96 12.28 -14.73
CA ARG A 149 -16.00 11.64 -13.40
C ARG A 149 -16.80 10.34 -13.32
N ILE A 150 -17.57 9.99 -14.35
CA ILE A 150 -18.42 8.79 -14.34
C ILE A 150 -17.53 7.53 -14.46
N PRO A 151 -17.61 6.57 -13.51
CA PRO A 151 -16.82 5.34 -13.53
C PRO A 151 -17.03 4.52 -14.81
N GLY A 152 -15.96 3.96 -15.35
CA GLY A 152 -15.91 3.22 -16.62
C GLY A 152 -16.16 4.11 -17.85
N PHE A 153 -17.33 4.74 -17.90
CA PHE A 153 -17.79 5.52 -19.06
C PHE A 153 -16.87 6.69 -19.41
N SER A 154 -16.32 7.40 -18.44
CA SER A 154 -15.45 8.56 -18.73
C SER A 154 -14.13 8.10 -19.33
N HIS A 155 -13.51 7.08 -18.74
CA HIS A 155 -12.31 6.46 -19.27
C HIS A 155 -12.56 5.90 -20.68
N TRP A 156 -13.69 5.21 -20.88
CA TRP A 156 -14.06 4.71 -22.19
C TRP A 156 -14.22 5.82 -23.23
N LEU A 157 -14.95 6.89 -22.89
CA LEU A 157 -15.28 7.99 -23.78
C LEU A 157 -14.06 8.81 -24.20
N TYR A 158 -13.15 9.08 -23.25
CA TYR A 158 -12.03 10.00 -23.49
C TYR A 158 -10.73 9.33 -23.85
N ASP A 159 -10.53 8.07 -23.45
CA ASP A 159 -9.24 7.40 -23.53
C ASP A 159 -9.33 6.12 -24.38
N VAL A 160 -10.22 5.17 -24.03
CA VAL A 160 -10.30 3.87 -24.73
C VAL A 160 -10.78 4.02 -26.18
N ILE A 161 -11.96 4.60 -26.42
CA ILE A 161 -12.52 4.65 -27.79
C ILE A 161 -11.69 5.51 -28.74
N SER A 162 -11.02 6.55 -28.22
CA SER A 162 -10.05 7.35 -28.97
C SER A 162 -8.83 6.56 -29.38
N PHE A 163 -8.32 5.66 -28.53
CA PHE A 163 -7.26 4.73 -28.91
C PHE A 163 -7.70 3.82 -30.06
N TYR A 164 -8.94 3.32 -30.03
CA TYR A 164 -9.49 2.56 -31.15
C TYR A 164 -9.52 3.39 -32.45
N TYR A 165 -10.05 4.62 -32.39
CA TYR A 165 -10.12 5.49 -33.57
C TYR A 165 -8.75 5.85 -34.13
N CYS A 166 -7.77 6.15 -33.28
CA CYS A 166 -6.48 6.69 -33.70
C CYS A 166 -5.42 5.61 -33.97
N CYS A 167 -5.41 4.51 -33.20
CA CYS A 167 -4.31 3.54 -33.20
C CYS A 167 -4.71 2.16 -33.74
N LEU A 168 -5.93 1.65 -33.44
CA LEU A 168 -6.33 0.29 -33.85
C LEU A 168 -7.03 0.24 -35.21
N TRP A 169 -7.89 1.23 -35.50
CA TRP A 169 -8.68 1.26 -36.74
C TRP A 169 -8.14 2.22 -37.79
N ALA A 170 -7.16 3.04 -37.42
CA ALA A 170 -6.43 3.93 -38.30
C ALA A 170 -4.94 3.98 -37.91
N ASP A 171 -4.11 4.49 -38.81
CA ASP A 171 -2.67 4.65 -38.61
C ASP A 171 -2.33 6.12 -38.23
N ASN A 172 -2.95 6.62 -37.15
CA ASN A 172 -2.81 8.01 -36.68
C ASN A 172 -2.50 8.06 -35.18
N CYS A 173 -1.78 7.07 -34.65
CA CYS A 173 -1.59 6.90 -33.21
C CYS A 173 -0.82 8.07 -32.56
N ASP A 174 0.01 8.77 -33.33
CA ASP A 174 0.74 9.97 -32.89
C ASP A 174 -0.19 11.05 -32.32
N PHE A 175 -1.41 11.19 -32.85
CA PHE A 175 -2.40 12.13 -32.31
C PHE A 175 -2.86 11.74 -30.92
N TYR A 176 -3.07 10.43 -30.70
CA TYR A 176 -3.42 9.92 -29.38
C TYR A 176 -2.28 10.13 -28.39
N MET A 177 -1.07 9.72 -28.75
CA MET A 177 0.11 9.81 -27.88
C MET A 177 0.51 11.26 -27.57
N LYS A 178 0.28 12.20 -28.50
CA LYS A 178 0.45 13.64 -28.24
C LYS A 178 -0.46 14.15 -27.12
N ARG A 179 -1.70 13.63 -27.02
CA ARG A 179 -2.67 14.03 -25.97
C ARG A 179 -2.59 13.18 -24.72
N ARG A 180 -1.92 12.03 -24.80
CA ARG A 180 -1.70 11.08 -23.71
C ARG A 180 -0.21 10.74 -23.55
N PRO A 181 0.66 11.74 -23.34
CA PRO A 181 2.08 11.47 -23.15
C PRO A 181 2.29 10.78 -21.80
N SER A 182 3.12 9.73 -21.76
CA SER A 182 3.48 9.07 -20.49
C SER A 182 4.03 10.06 -19.48
N SER A 183 3.64 9.93 -18.22
CA SER A 183 4.46 10.44 -17.12
C SER A 183 5.74 9.60 -17.09
N ASP A 184 6.90 10.24 -17.15
CA ASP A 184 8.14 9.57 -16.75
C ASP A 184 8.21 9.45 -15.22
N CYS A 185 9.30 8.89 -14.72
CA CYS A 185 9.49 8.66 -13.30
C CYS A 185 10.43 9.69 -12.62
N ARG A 186 10.64 10.86 -13.23
CA ARG A 186 11.61 11.87 -12.74
C ARG A 186 11.22 12.42 -11.38
N THR A 187 9.93 12.63 -11.10
CA THR A 187 9.47 13.13 -9.80
C THR A 187 8.96 12.03 -8.87
N TYR A 188 8.86 10.79 -9.36
CA TYR A 188 8.48 9.65 -8.52
C TYR A 188 9.49 9.43 -7.39
N ARG A 189 8.96 9.34 -6.16
CA ARG A 189 9.68 9.03 -4.93
C ARG A 189 8.98 7.86 -4.25
N PRO A 190 9.69 6.77 -3.90
CA PRO A 190 9.08 5.64 -3.22
C PRO A 190 8.58 6.04 -1.82
N PRO A 191 7.50 5.41 -1.31
CA PRO A 191 7.06 5.66 0.06
C PRO A 191 8.07 5.09 1.07
N ARG A 192 8.08 5.63 2.28
CA ARG A 192 8.75 5.01 3.42
C ARG A 192 7.79 4.03 4.10
N ALA A 193 8.33 2.89 4.51
CA ALA A 193 7.58 1.82 5.14
C ALA A 193 7.96 1.71 6.61
N ALA A 194 6.96 1.62 7.48
CA ALA A 194 7.10 1.17 8.86
C ALA A 194 6.24 -0.09 9.05
N SER A 195 6.63 -1.01 9.94
CA SER A 195 5.90 -2.25 10.12
C SER A 195 5.85 -2.73 11.56
N ALA A 196 4.77 -3.42 11.91
CA ALA A 196 4.61 -4.14 13.16
C ALA A 196 4.21 -5.59 12.88
N PHE A 197 4.85 -6.56 13.52
CA PHE A 197 4.71 -8.00 13.24
C PHE A 197 5.11 -8.83 14.46
N GLY A 198 4.73 -10.11 14.53
CA GLY A 198 5.06 -10.95 15.70
C GLY A 198 4.41 -10.44 16.99
N ASP A 199 5.19 -10.32 18.06
CA ASP A 199 4.73 -10.07 19.43
C ASP A 199 4.90 -8.64 20.00
N PRO A 200 4.19 -7.66 19.43
CA PRO A 200 4.67 -7.01 18.23
C PRO A 200 6.12 -6.47 18.35
N HIS A 201 6.93 -6.85 17.38
CA HIS A 201 8.14 -6.15 16.95
C HIS A 201 7.76 -4.98 16.03
N PHE A 202 8.47 -3.86 16.17
CA PHE A 202 8.30 -2.65 15.40
C PHE A 202 9.55 -2.35 14.58
N LEU A 203 9.34 -1.92 13.34
CA LEU A 203 10.33 -1.29 12.48
C LEU A 203 9.81 0.09 12.08
N THR A 204 10.49 1.15 12.54
CA THR A 204 10.08 2.54 12.29
C THR A 204 10.36 2.98 10.85
N PHE A 205 9.87 4.16 10.47
CA PHE A 205 10.12 4.71 9.14
C PHE A 205 11.60 5.00 8.85
N ASP A 206 12.40 5.16 9.90
CA ASP A 206 13.83 5.50 9.84
C ASP A 206 14.74 4.32 10.18
N GLY A 207 14.15 3.14 10.40
CA GLY A 207 14.86 1.87 10.50
C GLY A 207 15.23 1.42 11.92
N LEU A 208 14.75 2.12 12.96
CA LEU A 208 14.88 1.63 14.34
C LEU A 208 13.99 0.40 14.53
N ASN A 209 14.55 -0.62 15.19
CA ASN A 209 13.86 -1.87 15.49
C ASN A 209 13.72 -2.08 17.01
N PHE A 210 12.53 -2.45 17.48
CA PHE A 210 12.30 -2.69 18.90
C PHE A 210 11.08 -3.56 19.17
N THR A 211 10.99 -4.14 20.37
CA THR A 211 9.84 -4.93 20.82
C THR A 211 9.03 -4.14 21.83
N PHE A 212 7.71 -4.09 21.66
CA PHE A 212 6.81 -3.51 22.66
C PHE A 212 5.60 -4.40 22.89
N ASN A 213 5.69 -5.23 23.93
CA ASN A 213 4.64 -6.13 24.39
C ASN A 213 3.67 -5.46 25.38
N GLY A 214 3.04 -4.35 25.00
CA GLY A 214 2.00 -3.72 25.83
C GLY A 214 0.66 -4.44 25.69
N LEU A 215 -0.17 -4.50 26.74
CA LEU A 215 -1.56 -4.96 26.66
C LEU A 215 -2.52 -3.76 26.69
N GLY A 216 -3.10 -3.39 25.55
CA GLY A 216 -3.91 -2.17 25.46
C GLY A 216 -4.18 -1.66 24.04
N GLU A 217 -4.43 -0.37 23.91
CA GLU A 217 -4.68 0.33 22.64
C GLU A 217 -3.73 1.54 22.52
N TYR A 218 -2.99 1.61 21.40
CA TYR A 218 -1.88 2.56 21.23
C TYR A 218 -1.96 3.31 19.91
N THR A 219 -1.47 4.55 19.93
CA THR A 219 -1.22 5.33 18.71
C THR A 219 0.03 4.78 18.02
N LEU A 220 -0.15 4.19 16.83
CA LEU A 220 0.96 3.68 16.04
C LEU A 220 1.62 4.79 15.24
N VAL A 221 0.80 5.56 14.52
CA VAL A 221 1.22 6.79 13.84
C VAL A 221 0.06 7.77 13.76
N GLU A 222 0.38 9.04 13.93
CA GLU A 222 -0.46 10.19 13.62
C GLU A 222 0.33 11.19 12.77
N SER A 223 -0.39 12.03 12.03
CA SER A 223 0.22 13.12 11.26
C SER A 223 -0.60 14.40 11.24
N ASP A 224 0.03 15.56 11.47
CA ASP A 224 -0.60 16.88 11.34
C ASP A 224 -0.83 17.29 9.88
N LEU A 225 -0.09 16.71 8.93
CA LEU A 225 -0.19 17.05 7.52
C LEU A 225 -1.59 16.79 6.96
N THR A 226 -2.17 15.64 7.30
CA THR A 226 -3.46 15.18 6.78
C THR A 226 -4.45 14.79 7.87
N SER A 227 -4.08 14.93 9.15
CA SER A 227 -4.82 14.34 10.28
C SER A 227 -4.97 12.82 10.13
N LEU A 228 -3.94 12.15 9.60
CA LEU A 228 -3.85 10.69 9.58
C LEU A 228 -3.75 10.18 11.02
N ARG A 229 -4.48 9.11 11.33
CA ARG A 229 -4.43 8.40 12.59
C ARG A 229 -4.51 6.91 12.33
N VAL A 230 -3.55 6.15 12.84
CA VAL A 230 -3.52 4.68 12.83
C VAL A 230 -3.26 4.20 14.26
N GLN A 231 -4.16 3.39 14.77
CA GLN A 231 -4.16 2.86 16.14
C GLN A 231 -4.11 1.34 16.10
N GLY A 232 -3.42 0.74 17.07
CA GLY A 232 -3.28 -0.70 17.23
C GLY A 232 -3.79 -1.15 18.59
N ARG A 233 -4.60 -2.21 18.61
CA ARG A 233 -5.01 -2.91 19.83
C ARG A 233 -4.22 -4.19 19.95
N THR A 234 -3.56 -4.38 21.08
CA THR A 234 -2.87 -5.62 21.40
C THR A 234 -3.68 -6.46 22.37
N GLN A 235 -3.56 -7.77 22.25
CA GLN A 235 -4.15 -8.74 23.18
C GLN A 235 -3.12 -9.77 23.59
N GLN A 236 -3.35 -10.38 24.76
CA GLN A 236 -2.49 -11.41 25.31
C GLN A 236 -2.51 -12.65 24.40
N ALA A 237 -1.35 -13.21 24.10
CA ALA A 237 -1.28 -14.51 23.43
C ALA A 237 -1.85 -15.59 24.36
N HIS A 238 -2.45 -16.63 23.80
CA HIS A 238 -2.92 -17.78 24.56
C HIS A 238 -2.14 -19.02 24.15
N PHE A 239 -1.70 -19.80 25.14
CA PHE A 239 -1.15 -21.12 24.89
C PHE A 239 -2.26 -22.08 24.42
N SER A 240 -1.88 -23.22 23.85
CA SER A 240 -2.83 -24.23 23.35
C SER A 240 -3.80 -24.78 24.42
N ASN A 241 -3.44 -24.64 25.71
CA ASN A 241 -4.28 -25.00 26.86
C ASN A 241 -5.23 -23.87 27.31
N GLY A 242 -5.25 -22.73 26.61
CA GLY A 242 -6.06 -21.54 26.90
C GLY A 242 -5.46 -20.58 27.94
N THR A 243 -4.37 -20.95 28.62
CA THR A 243 -3.72 -20.06 29.59
C THR A 243 -3.02 -18.89 28.89
N GLY A 244 -3.13 -17.69 29.47
CA GLY A 244 -2.52 -16.48 28.91
C GLY A 244 -1.00 -16.53 28.97
N ALA A 245 -0.36 -16.26 27.84
CA ALA A 245 1.08 -16.15 27.70
C ALA A 245 1.59 -14.79 28.19
N GLN A 246 2.87 -14.67 28.46
CA GLN A 246 3.49 -13.40 28.89
C GLN A 246 3.99 -12.58 27.69
N GLY A 247 3.24 -12.64 26.58
CA GLY A 247 3.44 -11.89 25.35
C GLY A 247 2.10 -11.44 24.80
N THR A 248 2.13 -10.44 23.93
CA THR A 248 0.97 -9.85 23.27
C THR A 248 1.19 -9.78 21.78
N GLY A 249 0.13 -9.63 21.01
CA GLY A 249 0.24 -9.31 19.58
C GLY A 249 -0.91 -8.42 19.13
N LEU A 250 -0.78 -7.85 17.94
CA LEU A 250 -1.83 -7.00 17.38
C LEU A 250 -3.09 -7.82 17.08
N SER A 251 -4.21 -7.41 17.63
CA SER A 251 -5.53 -8.06 17.49
C SER A 251 -6.50 -7.23 16.64
N ALA A 252 -6.31 -5.92 16.60
CA ALA A 252 -7.05 -5.00 15.76
C ALA A 252 -6.19 -3.80 15.36
N VAL A 253 -6.46 -3.24 14.18
CA VAL A 253 -5.88 -1.98 13.69
C VAL A 253 -7.03 -1.11 13.20
N ALA A 254 -7.12 0.13 13.69
CA ALA A 254 -8.12 1.10 13.26
C ALA A 254 -7.45 2.35 12.69
N MET A 255 -8.01 2.88 11.61
CA MET A 255 -7.38 3.96 10.85
C MET A 255 -8.40 4.94 10.25
N GLN A 256 -7.97 6.21 10.17
CA GLN A 256 -8.72 7.29 9.54
C GLN A 256 -7.75 8.38 9.06
N GLU A 257 -8.07 9.06 7.96
CA GLU A 257 -7.38 10.27 7.55
C GLU A 257 -8.37 11.42 7.36
N ASN A 258 -8.09 12.58 7.96
CA ASN A 258 -8.96 13.75 7.90
C ASN A 258 -10.40 13.41 8.34
N ASN A 259 -11.36 13.50 7.41
CA ASN A 259 -12.76 13.19 7.63
C ASN A 259 -13.22 11.97 6.81
N SER A 260 -12.29 11.10 6.43
CA SER A 260 -12.57 9.84 5.75
C SER A 260 -13.48 8.96 6.60
N ASP A 261 -14.03 7.93 5.98
CA ASP A 261 -14.58 6.80 6.72
C ASP A 261 -13.51 6.18 7.64
N VAL A 262 -13.95 5.58 8.74
CA VAL A 262 -13.10 4.82 9.67
C VAL A 262 -13.11 3.36 9.24
N ILE A 263 -11.92 2.80 9.07
CA ILE A 263 -11.72 1.36 8.85
C ILE A 263 -11.10 0.76 10.10
N GLU A 264 -11.66 -0.34 10.58
CA GLU A 264 -11.07 -1.20 11.60
C GLU A 264 -10.92 -2.61 11.01
N VAL A 265 -9.74 -3.20 11.14
CA VAL A 265 -9.48 -4.59 10.78
C VAL A 265 -9.15 -5.33 12.06
N ARG A 266 -9.86 -6.43 12.34
CA ARG A 266 -9.70 -7.19 13.59
C ARG A 266 -9.97 -8.67 13.38
N TYR A 267 -9.57 -9.49 14.34
CA TYR A 267 -10.11 -10.84 14.46
C TYR A 267 -11.50 -10.83 15.12
N SER A 268 -12.42 -11.62 14.58
CA SER A 268 -13.68 -11.98 15.24
C SER A 268 -13.43 -12.94 16.40
N GLU A 269 -14.47 -13.21 17.20
CA GLU A 269 -14.41 -14.22 18.27
C GLU A 269 -14.08 -15.62 17.73
N ASP A 270 -14.46 -15.91 16.49
CA ASP A 270 -14.16 -17.16 15.78
C ASP A 270 -12.80 -17.13 15.05
N LEU A 271 -11.92 -16.16 15.35
CA LEU A 271 -10.59 -15.99 14.75
C LEU A 271 -10.61 -15.78 13.22
N HIS A 272 -11.70 -15.22 12.68
CA HIS A 272 -11.76 -14.81 11.28
C HIS A 272 -11.38 -13.33 11.15
N LEU A 273 -10.64 -12.98 10.11
CA LEU A 273 -10.33 -11.57 9.86
C LEU A 273 -11.58 -10.84 9.36
N GLU A 274 -11.97 -9.79 10.06
CA GLU A 274 -13.10 -8.93 9.76
C GLU A 274 -12.64 -7.51 9.49
N VAL A 275 -13.32 -6.83 8.56
CA VAL A 275 -13.16 -5.41 8.29
C VAL A 275 -14.46 -4.71 8.66
N LEU A 276 -14.37 -3.67 9.48
CA LEU A 276 -15.48 -2.84 9.88
C LEU A 276 -15.33 -1.46 9.23
N LEU A 277 -16.41 -1.00 8.60
CA LEU A 277 -16.59 0.34 8.07
C LEU A 277 -17.51 1.12 9.00
N ASN A 278 -16.99 2.14 9.67
CA ASN A 278 -17.74 2.97 10.62
C ASN A 278 -18.56 2.11 11.61
N GLN A 279 -17.88 1.18 12.29
CA GLN A 279 -18.44 0.25 13.29
C GLN A 279 -19.38 -0.84 12.75
N ARG A 280 -19.45 -1.04 11.44
CA ARG A 280 -20.26 -2.11 10.82
C ARG A 280 -19.40 -3.05 10.03
N VAL A 281 -19.55 -4.35 10.25
CA VAL A 281 -18.86 -5.39 9.47
C VAL A 281 -19.18 -5.24 7.99
N LEU A 282 -18.13 -5.23 7.18
CA LEU A 282 -18.17 -5.05 5.74
C LEU A 282 -17.94 -6.40 5.05
N SER A 283 -18.76 -6.72 4.03
CA SER A 283 -18.65 -7.97 3.28
C SER A 283 -17.95 -7.76 1.95
N PHE A 284 -16.95 -8.60 1.66
CA PHE A 284 -16.26 -8.68 0.35
C PHE A 284 -16.82 -9.80 -0.55
N SER A 285 -18.03 -10.27 -0.29
CA SER A 285 -18.64 -11.36 -1.05
C SER A 285 -18.95 -11.01 -2.51
N GLU A 286 -19.25 -9.73 -2.79
CA GLU A 286 -19.59 -9.26 -4.14
C GLU A 286 -18.39 -8.69 -4.90
N GLN A 287 -17.44 -8.08 -4.19
CA GLN A 287 -16.29 -7.39 -4.77
C GLN A 287 -15.11 -7.39 -3.81
N THR A 288 -13.90 -7.38 -4.38
CA THR A 288 -12.63 -7.37 -3.64
C THR A 288 -12.14 -5.96 -3.32
N TRP A 289 -12.76 -4.91 -3.86
CA TRP A 289 -12.37 -3.52 -3.63
C TRP A 289 -13.59 -2.60 -3.48
N MET A 290 -13.39 -1.45 -2.82
CA MET A 290 -14.42 -0.43 -2.60
C MET A 290 -13.82 0.97 -2.61
N ASP A 291 -14.46 1.90 -3.32
CA ASP A 291 -14.19 3.35 -3.22
C ASP A 291 -15.12 3.95 -2.15
N LEU A 292 -14.53 4.44 -1.06
CA LEU A 292 -15.23 4.93 0.13
C LEU A 292 -14.90 6.42 0.35
N LYS A 293 -15.51 7.04 1.36
CA LYS A 293 -15.26 8.47 1.60
C LYS A 293 -13.81 8.69 2.02
N GLY A 294 -13.01 9.26 1.12
CA GLY A 294 -11.62 9.67 1.39
C GLY A 294 -10.60 8.53 1.42
N LEU A 295 -11.00 7.30 1.05
CA LEU A 295 -10.11 6.15 0.98
C LEU A 295 -10.63 5.11 -0.01
N PHE A 296 -9.71 4.30 -0.52
CA PHE A 296 -10.00 3.09 -1.27
C PHE A 296 -9.59 1.89 -0.42
N LEU A 297 -10.43 0.85 -0.42
CA LEU A 297 -10.24 -0.37 0.35
C LEU A 297 -10.11 -1.55 -0.60
N TYR A 298 -9.14 -2.41 -0.37
CA TYR A 298 -8.92 -3.63 -1.14
C TYR A 298 -8.71 -4.82 -0.22
N SER A 299 -9.24 -5.97 -0.61
CA SER A 299 -9.09 -7.26 0.06
C SER A 299 -8.71 -8.32 -0.96
N THR A 300 -7.60 -9.02 -0.71
CA THR A 300 -7.17 -10.13 -1.54
C THR A 300 -7.91 -11.44 -1.16
N PRO A 301 -7.91 -12.47 -2.03
CA PRO A 301 -8.50 -13.77 -1.70
C PRO A 301 -7.93 -14.46 -0.46
N ASP A 302 -6.66 -14.19 -0.13
CA ASP A 302 -5.96 -14.63 1.08
C ASP A 302 -6.18 -13.70 2.30
N GLN A 303 -7.15 -12.79 2.22
CA GLN A 303 -7.55 -11.85 3.28
C GLN A 303 -6.48 -10.82 3.69
N ASN A 304 -5.58 -10.44 2.79
CA ASN A 304 -4.78 -9.24 3.02
C ASN A 304 -5.65 -8.01 2.75
N ILE A 305 -5.64 -7.07 3.69
CA ILE A 305 -6.41 -5.83 3.59
C ILE A 305 -5.47 -4.68 3.29
N THR A 306 -5.77 -3.89 2.27
CA THR A 306 -5.03 -2.68 1.93
C THR A 306 -5.98 -1.49 1.96
N VAL A 307 -5.67 -0.51 2.81
CA VAL A 307 -6.39 0.77 2.92
C VAL A 307 -5.52 1.87 2.33
N MET A 308 -6.05 2.61 1.36
CA MET A 308 -5.30 3.59 0.57
C MET A 308 -6.01 4.94 0.64
N PHE A 309 -5.42 5.90 1.35
CA PHE A 309 -6.01 7.21 1.57
C PHE A 309 -5.73 8.17 0.41
N SER A 310 -6.57 9.21 0.26
CA SER A 310 -6.41 10.20 -0.82
C SER A 310 -5.09 10.98 -0.76
N SER A 311 -4.40 11.01 0.37
CA SER A 311 -3.05 11.56 0.47
C SER A 311 -1.95 10.69 -0.18
N GLY A 312 -2.27 9.43 -0.52
CA GLY A 312 -1.31 8.42 -0.94
C GLY A 312 -0.70 7.61 0.20
N SER A 313 -1.16 7.82 1.44
CA SER A 313 -0.83 6.95 2.57
C SER A 313 -1.50 5.58 2.40
N GLY A 314 -0.73 4.51 2.58
CA GLY A 314 -1.20 3.13 2.53
C GLY A 314 -1.07 2.43 3.87
N VAL A 315 -2.02 1.53 4.18
CA VAL A 315 -1.96 0.64 5.34
C VAL A 315 -2.28 -0.78 4.85
N GLU A 316 -1.31 -1.69 4.99
CA GLU A 316 -1.46 -3.11 4.67
C GLU A 316 -1.57 -3.93 5.95
N ILE A 317 -2.56 -4.80 6.03
CA ILE A 317 -2.83 -5.63 7.19
C ILE A 317 -3.01 -7.08 6.74
N ARG A 318 -2.33 -7.99 7.44
CA ARG A 318 -2.40 -9.43 7.18
C ARG A 318 -2.58 -10.17 8.49
N GLY A 319 -3.47 -11.15 8.51
CA GLY A 319 -3.66 -12.04 9.67
C GLY A 319 -2.75 -13.26 9.58
N SER A 320 -1.99 -13.57 10.63
CA SER A 320 -1.23 -14.81 10.78
C SER A 320 -1.13 -15.22 12.24
N GLY A 321 -1.32 -16.50 12.56
CA GLY A 321 -1.10 -17.03 13.90
C GLY A 321 -1.96 -16.40 15.01
N GLY A 322 -3.12 -15.83 14.66
CA GLY A 322 -4.01 -15.12 15.60
C GLY A 322 -3.62 -13.66 15.87
N PHE A 323 -2.57 -13.15 15.21
CA PHE A 323 -2.16 -11.75 15.28
C PHE A 323 -2.07 -11.09 13.90
N LEU A 324 -2.08 -9.76 13.91
CA LEU A 324 -2.00 -8.93 12.73
C LEU A 324 -0.56 -8.49 12.48
N THR A 325 -0.12 -8.65 11.24
CA THR A 325 1.03 -7.94 10.69
C THR A 325 0.53 -6.67 10.00
N LEU A 326 1.18 -5.55 10.27
CA LEU A 326 0.86 -4.23 9.76
C LEU A 326 2.06 -3.66 9.00
N THR A 327 1.83 -3.07 7.84
CA THR A 327 2.79 -2.20 7.14
C THR A 327 2.12 -0.87 6.81
N ILE A 328 2.75 0.24 7.17
CA ILE A 328 2.29 1.60 6.83
C ILE A 328 3.24 2.18 5.80
N LEU A 329 2.69 2.69 4.70
CA LEU A 329 3.42 3.30 3.59
C LEU A 329 3.09 4.79 3.53
N LEU A 330 4.07 5.65 3.79
CA LEU A 330 3.90 7.10 3.75
C LEU A 330 4.74 7.74 2.64
N PRO A 331 4.13 8.59 1.78
CA PRO A 331 4.89 9.39 0.81
C PRO A 331 5.85 10.39 1.49
N GLU A 332 6.91 10.81 0.78
CA GLU A 332 7.96 11.72 1.30
C GLU A 332 7.42 13.03 1.89
N LYS A 333 6.26 13.52 1.44
CA LYS A 333 5.64 14.73 2.00
C LYS A 333 5.31 14.64 3.49
N PHE A 334 5.22 13.44 4.06
CA PHE A 334 4.99 13.21 5.49
C PHE A 334 6.27 13.39 6.33
N MET A 335 7.43 13.69 5.73
CA MET A 335 8.69 13.88 6.45
C MET A 335 8.54 14.99 7.50
N ASN A 336 8.96 14.71 8.75
CA ASN A 336 8.80 15.56 9.93
C ASN A 336 7.37 15.84 10.39
N HIS A 337 6.39 15.12 9.83
CA HIS A 337 4.97 15.29 10.12
C HIS A 337 4.37 14.09 10.85
N THR A 338 5.17 13.13 11.33
CA THR A 338 4.66 11.93 12.02
C THR A 338 5.03 11.90 13.49
N TRP A 339 4.21 11.23 14.29
CA TRP A 339 4.52 10.85 15.67
C TRP A 339 3.73 9.60 16.08
N GLY A 340 4.20 8.87 17.09
CA GLY A 340 3.62 7.62 17.55
C GLY A 340 4.69 6.58 17.83
N LEU A 341 4.29 5.31 17.96
CA LEU A 341 5.23 4.20 18.09
C LEU A 341 6.16 4.01 16.89
N PHE A 342 5.76 4.47 15.69
CA PHE A 342 6.60 4.45 14.49
C PHE A 342 7.55 5.64 14.35
N GLY A 343 7.63 6.51 15.37
CA GLY A 343 8.61 7.59 15.42
C GLY A 343 8.32 8.78 14.52
N VAL A 344 9.32 9.64 14.38
CA VAL A 344 9.26 10.86 13.56
C VAL A 344 9.99 10.59 12.26
N MET A 345 9.26 10.44 11.16
CA MET A 345 9.84 10.11 9.86
C MET A 345 10.70 11.27 9.35
N ASN A 346 12.01 11.22 9.58
CA ASN A 346 12.93 12.30 9.21
C ASN A 346 14.30 11.79 8.70
N GLY A 347 14.53 10.47 8.71
CA GLY A 347 15.79 9.83 8.36
C GLY A 347 16.78 9.68 9.50
N ASN A 348 16.37 9.86 10.75
CA ASN A 348 17.22 9.77 11.94
C ASN A 348 16.63 8.79 12.96
N PRO A 349 17.09 7.53 13.00
CA PRO A 349 16.58 6.55 13.96
C PRO A 349 16.87 6.91 15.43
N GLU A 350 17.81 7.82 15.70
CA GLU A 350 18.19 8.22 17.06
C GLU A 350 17.10 9.02 17.81
N ASP A 351 16.10 9.54 17.11
CA ASP A 351 14.98 10.27 17.70
C ASP A 351 13.63 9.55 17.60
N ASP A 352 13.60 8.31 17.10
CA ASP A 352 12.36 7.56 16.94
C ASP A 352 11.65 7.26 18.26
N TYR A 353 12.39 7.17 19.37
CA TYR A 353 11.83 7.17 20.72
C TYR A 353 11.46 8.59 21.18
N THR A 354 10.58 9.26 20.42
CA THR A 354 10.02 10.58 20.76
C THR A 354 8.70 10.41 21.52
N PHE A 355 8.60 11.02 22.70
CA PHE A 355 7.36 11.07 23.49
C PHE A 355 6.39 12.16 22.99
N LYS A 356 5.11 12.09 23.40
CA LYS A 356 4.08 13.11 23.09
C LYS A 356 4.49 14.55 23.46
N ASN A 357 5.33 14.72 24.49
CA ASN A 357 5.86 16.02 24.92
C ASN A 357 7.09 16.50 24.09
N LYS A 358 7.45 15.77 23.02
CA LYS A 358 8.59 16.01 22.13
C LYS A 358 9.99 15.82 22.76
N THR A 359 10.09 15.20 23.94
CA THR A 359 11.38 14.73 24.45
C THR A 359 11.74 13.38 23.84
N THR A 360 13.04 13.08 23.74
CA THR A 360 13.54 11.82 23.17
C THR A 360 14.18 10.93 24.24
N MET A 361 14.16 9.62 24.01
CA MET A 361 14.91 8.62 24.76
C MET A 361 16.03 8.05 23.89
N SER A 362 17.14 7.63 24.51
CA SER A 362 18.22 6.96 23.79
C SER A 362 17.75 5.66 23.15
N VAL A 363 18.19 5.37 21.93
CA VAL A 363 17.95 4.10 21.24
C VAL A 363 18.59 2.89 21.92
N HIS A 364 19.53 3.11 22.86
CA HIS A 364 20.16 2.06 23.67
C HIS A 364 19.44 1.85 25.01
N ALA A 365 18.20 2.33 25.14
CA ALA A 365 17.38 2.11 26.32
C ALA A 365 17.16 0.61 26.60
N SER A 366 17.02 0.27 27.88
CA SER A 366 16.66 -1.10 28.28
C SER A 366 15.26 -1.49 27.80
N PRO A 367 14.97 -2.79 27.62
CA PRO A 367 13.63 -3.24 27.23
C PRO A 367 12.50 -2.72 28.14
N GLN A 368 12.77 -2.54 29.43
CA GLN A 368 11.83 -1.98 30.40
C GLN A 368 11.52 -0.51 30.12
N GLN A 369 12.54 0.29 29.79
CA GLN A 369 12.36 1.69 29.41
C GLN A 369 11.62 1.82 28.07
N VAL A 370 11.89 0.93 27.11
CA VAL A 370 11.14 0.86 25.84
C VAL A 370 9.68 0.50 26.09
N PHE A 371 9.39 -0.37 27.05
CA PHE A 371 8.01 -0.66 27.45
C PHE A 371 7.31 0.53 28.11
N GLU A 372 7.98 1.29 28.97
CA GLU A 372 7.45 2.55 29.51
C GLU A 372 7.21 3.59 28.40
N PHE A 373 8.12 3.69 27.44
CA PHE A 373 7.95 4.51 26.24
C PHE A 373 6.71 4.10 25.45
N GLY A 374 6.55 2.81 25.15
CA GLY A 374 5.40 2.32 24.41
C GLY A 374 4.08 2.53 25.16
N ALA A 375 4.07 2.32 26.49
CA ALA A 375 2.93 2.58 27.35
C ALA A 375 2.49 4.06 27.32
N SER A 376 3.42 5.00 27.15
CA SER A 376 3.11 6.44 27.04
C SER A 376 2.29 6.81 25.79
N TRP A 377 2.29 5.93 24.78
CA TRP A 377 1.52 6.06 23.55
C TRP A 377 0.13 5.44 23.62
N ALA A 378 -0.33 5.01 24.80
CA ALA A 378 -1.72 4.63 25.01
C ALA A 378 -2.67 5.72 24.51
N ILE A 379 -3.73 5.32 23.82
CA ILE A 379 -4.75 6.24 23.31
C ILE A 379 -5.61 6.80 24.44
N GLU A 380 -6.48 7.74 24.12
CA GLU A 380 -7.49 8.25 25.04
C GLU A 380 -8.89 7.81 24.59
N ASN A 381 -9.84 7.72 25.52
CA ASN A 381 -11.23 7.35 25.19
C ASN A 381 -11.85 8.27 24.13
N GLY A 382 -11.54 9.57 24.17
CA GLY A 382 -12.07 10.54 23.20
C GLY A 382 -11.44 10.46 21.81
N THR A 383 -10.30 9.78 21.65
CA THR A 383 -9.57 9.69 20.38
C THR A 383 -9.62 8.30 19.73
N SER A 384 -10.24 7.33 20.39
CA SER A 384 -10.34 5.96 19.88
C SER A 384 -11.12 5.89 18.56
N LEU A 385 -10.56 5.14 17.62
CA LEU A 385 -11.18 4.77 16.36
C LEU A 385 -11.86 3.39 16.41
N PHE A 386 -11.68 2.64 17.49
CA PHE A 386 -12.16 1.28 17.58
C PHE A 386 -13.64 1.16 17.91
N THR A 387 -14.22 0.04 17.48
CA THR A 387 -15.56 -0.42 17.82
C THR A 387 -15.52 -1.25 19.11
N TYR A 388 -16.50 -1.04 19.98
CA TYR A 388 -16.68 -1.76 21.25
C TYR A 388 -18.09 -2.37 21.30
N ASP A 389 -18.28 -3.44 20.52
CA ASP A 389 -19.56 -4.08 20.25
C ASP A 389 -19.77 -5.42 21.00
N THR A 390 -18.82 -5.83 21.83
CA THR A 390 -18.93 -6.99 22.73
C THR A 390 -18.68 -6.59 24.18
N GLU A 391 -19.20 -7.37 25.13
CA GLU A 391 -18.98 -7.15 26.57
C GLU A 391 -17.49 -7.19 26.92
N PHE A 392 -16.74 -8.13 26.33
CA PHE A 392 -15.29 -8.20 26.48
C PHE A 392 -14.59 -6.90 26.03
N LEU A 393 -14.95 -6.36 24.86
CA LEU A 393 -14.32 -5.14 24.36
C LEU A 393 -14.68 -3.92 25.20
N LEU A 394 -15.92 -3.85 25.69
CA LEU A 394 -16.38 -2.79 26.58
C LEU A 394 -15.62 -2.82 27.90
N ASP A 395 -15.57 -3.97 28.57
CA ASP A 395 -14.94 -4.09 29.88
C ASP A 395 -13.42 -3.93 29.80
N SER A 396 -12.79 -4.54 28.80
CA SER A 396 -11.33 -4.57 28.68
C SER A 396 -10.73 -3.24 28.21
N PHE A 397 -11.44 -2.52 27.33
CA PHE A 397 -10.86 -1.37 26.63
C PHE A 397 -11.68 -0.08 26.72
N PHE A 398 -13.01 -0.14 26.71
CA PHE A 398 -13.83 1.08 26.75
C PHE A 398 -13.93 1.65 28.17
N TYR A 399 -14.29 0.80 29.14
CA TYR A 399 -14.34 1.14 30.56
C TYR A 399 -13.01 0.90 31.27
N GLY A 400 -12.19 -0.01 30.75
CA GLY A 400 -10.85 -0.33 31.26
C GLY A 400 -9.78 0.70 30.88
N ASP A 401 -8.59 0.50 31.42
CA ASP A 401 -7.41 1.31 31.10
C ASP A 401 -6.92 1.02 29.69
N LYS A 402 -6.49 2.06 28.96
CA LYS A 402 -5.94 1.93 27.60
C LYS A 402 -4.57 1.26 27.55
N HIS A 403 -3.90 1.16 28.69
CA HIS A 403 -2.72 0.34 28.89
C HIS A 403 -2.85 -0.35 30.24
N ASN A 404 -2.83 -1.68 30.25
CA ASN A 404 -2.87 -2.46 31.47
C ASN A 404 -1.49 -2.48 32.14
N ALA A 405 -1.27 -1.55 33.09
CA ALA A 405 -0.01 -1.45 33.83
C ALA A 405 0.30 -2.66 34.74
N SER A 406 -0.66 -3.55 34.99
CA SER A 406 -0.45 -4.78 35.76
C SER A 406 0.09 -5.93 34.90
N PHE A 407 -0.01 -5.81 33.58
CA PHE A 407 0.59 -6.78 32.66
C PHE A 407 2.08 -6.48 32.48
N LEU A 408 2.92 -7.45 32.86
CA LEU A 408 4.37 -7.37 32.65
C LEU A 408 4.79 -8.45 31.66
N PRO A 409 5.32 -8.07 30.48
CA PRO A 409 5.75 -9.03 29.49
C PRO A 409 7.10 -9.66 29.85
N VAL A 410 7.45 -10.72 29.14
CA VAL A 410 8.81 -11.27 29.15
C VAL A 410 9.72 -10.32 28.39
N PHE A 411 10.67 -9.68 29.09
CA PHE A 411 11.65 -8.80 28.45
C PHE A 411 12.84 -9.54 27.85
N SER A 412 13.13 -10.75 28.35
CA SER A 412 14.26 -11.56 27.93
C SER A 412 13.90 -13.04 28.13
N PRO A 413 13.38 -13.72 27.10
CA PRO A 413 13.00 -15.12 27.20
C PRO A 413 14.22 -16.01 27.42
N HIS A 414 14.05 -17.08 28.19
CA HIS A 414 15.08 -18.08 28.40
C HIS A 414 14.86 -19.25 27.46
N GLU A 415 15.89 -19.59 26.68
CA GLU A 415 15.91 -20.82 25.88
C GLU A 415 16.36 -21.99 26.75
N ASP A 416 15.42 -22.87 27.10
CA ASP A 416 15.70 -24.11 27.81
C ASP A 416 16.14 -25.20 26.80
N PRO A 417 17.36 -25.76 26.92
CA PRO A 417 17.82 -26.85 26.04
C PRO A 417 16.96 -28.11 26.08
N ALA A 418 16.13 -28.29 27.12
CA ALA A 418 15.19 -29.39 27.24
C ALA A 418 13.80 -29.07 26.66
N ASP A 419 13.59 -27.88 26.11
CA ASP A 419 12.31 -27.47 25.57
C ASP A 419 11.97 -28.28 24.30
N PRO A 420 10.81 -28.96 24.25
CA PRO A 420 10.43 -29.75 23.07
C PRO A 420 10.24 -28.90 21.81
N LEU A 421 10.01 -27.58 21.92
CA LEU A 421 9.89 -26.69 20.77
C LEU A 421 11.23 -26.24 20.19
N LEU A 422 12.36 -26.51 20.86
CA LEU A 422 13.65 -25.95 20.48
C LEU A 422 14.09 -26.40 19.08
N GLU A 423 13.92 -27.68 18.75
CA GLU A 423 14.31 -28.22 17.43
C GLU A 423 13.47 -27.63 16.29
N GLU A 424 12.15 -27.51 16.49
CA GLU A 424 11.25 -26.89 15.51
C GLU A 424 11.53 -25.39 15.38
N MET A 425 11.80 -24.69 16.49
CA MET A 425 12.17 -23.29 16.52
C MET A 425 13.50 -23.04 15.80
N ASP A 426 14.52 -23.87 16.02
CA ASP A 426 15.80 -23.77 15.33
C ASP A 426 15.65 -23.94 13.81
N SER A 427 14.81 -24.89 13.38
CA SER A 427 14.52 -25.10 11.96
C SER A 427 13.73 -23.95 11.34
N HIS A 428 12.83 -23.32 12.08
CA HIS A 428 11.95 -22.26 11.58
C HIS A 428 12.61 -20.88 11.62
N CYS A 429 13.16 -20.51 12.77
CA CYS A 429 13.72 -19.18 13.04
C CYS A 429 15.21 -19.06 12.75
N GLY A 430 15.94 -20.17 12.66
CA GLY A 430 17.40 -20.14 12.57
C GLY A 430 18.01 -19.28 13.69
N SER A 431 18.79 -18.27 13.30
CA SER A 431 19.44 -17.32 14.21
C SER A 431 18.69 -15.99 14.39
N ASP A 432 17.49 -15.84 13.83
CA ASP A 432 16.73 -14.60 13.91
C ASP A 432 16.19 -14.39 15.33
N LEU A 433 16.62 -13.30 15.97
CA LEU A 433 16.31 -13.05 17.38
C LEU A 433 14.83 -12.71 17.61
N PHE A 434 14.18 -12.06 16.64
CA PHE A 434 12.76 -11.70 16.74
C PHE A 434 11.88 -12.95 16.66
N CYS A 435 12.07 -13.76 15.62
CA CYS A 435 11.35 -15.01 15.47
C CYS A 435 11.52 -15.94 16.67
N ARG A 436 12.74 -16.09 17.21
CA ARG A 436 12.97 -16.90 18.40
C ARG A 436 12.25 -16.33 19.62
N PHE A 437 12.31 -15.00 19.80
CA PHE A 437 11.62 -14.31 20.89
C PHE A 437 10.12 -14.58 20.83
N ASP A 438 9.47 -14.31 19.69
CA ASP A 438 8.06 -14.57 19.42
C ASP A 438 7.65 -16.02 19.81
N VAL A 439 8.44 -17.01 19.38
CA VAL A 439 8.15 -18.43 19.65
C VAL A 439 8.26 -18.74 21.13
N LEU A 440 9.25 -18.18 21.83
CA LEU A 440 9.44 -18.44 23.26
C LEU A 440 8.36 -17.76 24.13
N THR A 441 7.95 -16.55 23.76
CA THR A 441 6.95 -15.77 24.51
C THR A 441 5.53 -16.26 24.25
N THR A 442 5.21 -16.67 23.01
CA THR A 442 3.85 -17.07 22.61
C THR A 442 3.65 -18.58 22.50
N ARG A 443 4.73 -19.37 22.44
CA ARG A 443 4.73 -20.82 22.15
C ARG A 443 4.10 -21.16 20.80
N SER A 444 4.21 -20.27 19.81
CA SER A 444 3.63 -20.45 18.47
C SER A 444 4.64 -20.14 17.36
N LEU A 445 4.95 -21.14 16.54
CA LEU A 445 5.78 -20.97 15.33
C LEU A 445 5.13 -20.06 14.28
N GLN A 446 3.80 -19.92 14.30
CA GLN A 446 3.08 -19.04 13.36
C GLN A 446 3.22 -17.56 13.72
N VAL A 447 3.55 -17.25 14.97
CA VAL A 447 3.84 -15.87 15.42
C VAL A 447 5.30 -15.53 15.19
N GLY A 448 6.20 -16.53 15.23
CA GLY A 448 7.63 -16.38 14.91
C GLY A 448 7.88 -15.90 13.49
N MET A 449 8.11 -14.60 13.33
CA MET A 449 8.32 -13.96 12.04
C MET A 449 9.76 -13.48 11.89
N ILE A 450 10.43 -13.95 10.84
CA ILE A 450 11.78 -13.51 10.51
C ILE A 450 11.73 -12.18 9.75
N SER A 451 12.52 -11.21 10.22
CA SER A 451 12.70 -9.91 9.58
C SER A 451 14.17 -9.58 9.46
N CYS A 452 14.62 -9.24 8.26
CA CYS A 452 16.02 -8.86 8.03
C CYS A 452 16.29 -7.38 8.32
N GLY A 453 15.27 -6.65 8.79
CA GLY A 453 15.36 -5.24 9.09
C GLY A 453 15.45 -4.35 7.85
N TRP A 454 15.41 -3.04 8.10
CA TRP A 454 15.46 -2.04 7.05
C TRP A 454 16.86 -1.94 6.43
N LEU A 455 16.90 -1.78 5.10
CA LEU A 455 18.10 -1.37 4.36
C LEU A 455 17.94 0.06 3.86
N ASP A 456 19.00 0.86 3.97
CA ASP A 456 19.03 2.18 3.36
C ASP A 456 19.13 2.10 1.84
N HIS A 457 18.71 3.16 1.18
CA HIS A 457 18.99 3.39 -0.24
C HIS A 457 20.45 3.82 -0.43
N PRO A 458 21.13 3.39 -1.50
CA PRO A 458 22.46 3.88 -1.81
C PRO A 458 22.41 5.39 -2.14
N SER A 459 23.39 6.15 -1.67
CA SER A 459 23.60 7.54 -2.09
C SER A 459 23.68 7.63 -3.61
N ASN A 460 22.90 8.51 -4.23
CA ASN A 460 22.75 8.59 -5.70
C ASN A 460 22.17 7.32 -6.33
N GLY A 461 21.36 6.57 -5.59
CA GLY A 461 20.56 5.49 -6.12
C GLY A 461 19.22 5.36 -5.40
N ARG A 462 18.54 4.24 -5.64
CA ARG A 462 17.17 3.97 -5.20
C ARG A 462 17.07 2.52 -4.71
N LYS A 463 16.17 2.31 -3.75
CA LYS A 463 15.76 1.01 -3.19
C LYS A 463 14.34 0.69 -3.65
N ASN A 464 14.11 -0.50 -4.19
CA ASN A 464 12.86 -0.87 -4.87
C ASN A 464 12.10 -1.97 -4.10
N ALA A 465 11.79 -1.74 -2.83
CA ALA A 465 10.93 -2.62 -2.00
C ALA A 465 10.56 -1.94 -0.67
N THR A 466 9.45 -2.39 -0.08
CA THR A 466 8.89 -1.90 1.19
C THR A 466 8.65 -3.00 2.23
N ASN A 467 8.90 -4.27 1.89
CA ASN A 467 8.79 -5.42 2.79
C ASN A 467 10.19 -5.97 3.17
N TYR A 468 10.35 -6.33 4.44
CA TYR A 468 11.61 -6.77 5.04
C TYR A 468 11.54 -8.17 5.68
N LEU A 469 10.40 -8.85 5.53
CA LEU A 469 10.18 -10.21 6.05
C LEU A 469 10.88 -11.27 5.19
N LEU A 470 11.04 -12.47 5.74
CA LEU A 470 11.66 -13.63 5.08
C LEU A 470 11.22 -13.82 3.62
N GLY A 471 12.18 -14.05 2.74
CA GLY A 471 11.94 -14.26 1.31
C GLY A 471 11.65 -12.99 0.50
N SER A 472 11.47 -11.84 1.17
CA SER A 472 11.38 -10.55 0.47
C SER A 472 12.69 -10.25 -0.24
N THR A 473 12.58 -9.65 -1.42
CA THR A 473 13.72 -9.32 -2.27
C THR A 473 13.73 -7.82 -2.57
N ILE A 474 14.86 -7.18 -2.32
CA ILE A 474 15.09 -5.75 -2.53
C ILE A 474 16.05 -5.56 -3.69
N ASN A 475 15.60 -4.81 -4.70
CA ASN A 475 16.42 -4.44 -5.85
C ASN A 475 16.95 -3.00 -5.70
N PHE A 476 18.20 -2.77 -6.10
CA PHE A 476 18.88 -1.49 -6.03
C PHE A 476 19.30 -1.00 -7.41
N THR A 477 19.12 0.30 -7.64
CA THR A 477 19.44 0.95 -8.92
C THR A 477 20.15 2.27 -8.67
N CYS A 478 21.15 2.61 -9.48
CA CYS A 478 21.82 3.90 -9.41
C CYS A 478 21.14 4.94 -10.30
N ASN A 479 21.25 6.20 -9.91
CA ASN A 479 20.83 7.33 -10.73
C ASN A 479 21.73 7.45 -11.97
N GLU A 480 21.26 8.18 -12.98
CA GLU A 480 22.02 8.44 -14.20
C GLU A 480 23.39 9.05 -13.89
N GLY A 481 24.44 8.56 -14.55
CA GLY A 481 25.83 8.96 -14.31
C GLY A 481 26.55 8.20 -13.19
N TYR A 482 25.88 7.22 -12.55
CA TYR A 482 26.44 6.36 -11.52
C TYR A 482 26.32 4.88 -11.89
N GLU A 483 27.30 4.08 -11.48
CA GLU A 483 27.34 2.62 -11.65
C GLU A 483 27.24 1.93 -10.28
N LEU A 484 26.51 0.80 -10.25
CA LEU A 484 26.28 0.04 -9.04
C LEU A 484 27.48 -0.88 -8.75
N THR A 485 28.01 -0.78 -7.53
CA THR A 485 28.96 -1.75 -6.96
C THR A 485 28.31 -2.48 -5.79
N GLY A 486 28.53 -3.79 -5.66
CA GLY A 486 27.86 -4.66 -4.68
C GLY A 486 26.70 -5.44 -5.30
N SER A 487 25.77 -5.93 -4.49
CA SER A 487 24.65 -6.74 -4.98
C SER A 487 23.49 -5.87 -5.47
N GLN A 488 23.09 -6.06 -6.74
CA GLN A 488 21.88 -5.43 -7.31
C GLN A 488 20.60 -5.89 -6.62
N GLU A 489 20.61 -7.12 -6.11
CA GLU A 489 19.47 -7.73 -5.46
C GLU A 489 19.90 -8.36 -4.13
N ARG A 490 19.09 -8.15 -3.09
CA ARG A 490 19.29 -8.74 -1.76
C ARG A 490 17.98 -9.37 -1.28
N THR A 491 18.05 -10.62 -0.83
CA THR A 491 16.90 -11.40 -0.35
C THR A 491 17.04 -11.66 1.15
N CYS A 492 15.95 -11.52 1.89
CA CYS A 492 15.92 -11.80 3.32
C CYS A 492 15.99 -13.32 3.56
N GLN A 493 17.00 -13.77 4.31
CA GLN A 493 17.29 -15.18 4.55
C GLN A 493 16.78 -15.66 5.91
N VAL A 494 16.70 -16.98 6.09
CA VAL A 494 16.25 -17.62 7.34
C VAL A 494 17.13 -17.24 8.55
N SER A 495 18.36 -16.79 8.32
CA SER A 495 19.24 -16.28 9.36
C SER A 495 18.81 -14.93 9.97
N GLY A 496 17.83 -14.25 9.39
CA GLY A 496 17.52 -12.85 9.72
C GLY A 496 18.49 -11.85 9.06
N ALA A 497 19.31 -12.29 8.12
CA ALA A 497 20.26 -11.45 7.40
C ALA A 497 19.89 -11.29 5.91
N TRP A 498 20.18 -10.12 5.36
CA TRP A 498 20.11 -9.87 3.92
C TRP A 498 21.24 -10.56 3.17
N SER A 499 20.93 -11.26 2.08
CA SER A 499 21.92 -11.87 1.20
C SER A 499 22.82 -10.83 0.51
N GLY A 500 24.00 -11.25 0.06
CA GLY A 500 24.88 -10.43 -0.78
C GLY A 500 25.49 -9.22 -0.07
N ASP A 501 26.14 -8.38 -0.86
CA ASP A 501 26.94 -7.23 -0.41
C ASP A 501 26.14 -5.93 -0.46
N THR A 502 26.48 -4.98 0.42
CA THR A 502 25.85 -3.66 0.48
C THR A 502 26.00 -2.91 -0.86
N PRO A 503 24.90 -2.46 -1.47
CA PRO A 503 24.93 -1.73 -2.74
C PRO A 503 25.47 -0.31 -2.55
N GLN A 504 26.30 0.14 -3.48
CA GLN A 504 26.83 1.51 -3.55
C GLN A 504 26.77 2.02 -4.98
N CYS A 505 26.53 3.32 -5.14
CA CYS A 505 26.52 3.97 -6.45
C CYS A 505 27.73 4.90 -6.59
N SER A 506 28.62 4.57 -7.52
CA SER A 506 29.86 5.34 -7.77
C SER A 506 29.76 6.08 -9.11
N PRO A 507 30.30 7.32 -9.23
CA PRO A 507 30.28 8.03 -10.51
C PRO A 507 30.96 7.22 -11.62
N VAL A 508 30.36 7.21 -12.80
CA VAL A 508 30.97 6.58 -13.98
C VAL A 508 32.19 7.41 -14.39
N THR A 509 33.40 6.92 -14.15
CA THR A 509 34.62 7.57 -14.64
C THR A 509 34.78 7.27 -16.13
N GLY A 510 34.46 8.25 -16.98
CA GLY A 510 34.57 8.12 -18.43
C GLY A 510 36.00 7.81 -18.90
N ARG A 511 36.09 6.92 -19.90
CA ARG A 511 37.22 6.83 -20.83
C ARG A 511 36.94 7.66 -22.08
#